data_AF-A0A0E2H4W6-F1
#
_entry.id   AF-A0A0E2H4W6-F1
#
_cell.length_a   1.000
_cell.length_b   1.000
_cell.length_c   1.000
_cell.angle_alpha   90.00
_cell.angle_beta   90.00
_cell.angle_gamma   90.00
#
_symmetry.space_group_name_H-M   'P 1'
#
loop_
_entity.id
_entity.type
_entity.pdbx_description
1 polymer ?
#
loop_
_entity_poly.entity_id
_entity_poly.type
_entity_poly.pdbx_seq_one_letter_code
_entity_poly.pdbx_strand_id
1 'polypeptide(L)' 'MRKKADSKQAKANKVLRASAVAALAESAVREPPPDTWSVRMPAYAYTQACPVPGLRRLPKGVIRYYETVLHRQRAPRV' A
#
# COMPACT_ATOMS: atom_id res chain seq x y z
N MET A 1 31.89 33.09 15.90
CA MET A 1 32.77 32.01 15.38
C MET A 1 32.09 30.66 15.59
N ARG A 2 31.65 29.95 14.53
CA ARG A 2 31.14 28.57 14.68
C ARG A 2 32.33 27.66 15.02
N LYS A 3 32.34 27.07 16.23
CA LYS A 3 33.43 26.20 16.70
C LYS A 3 33.57 25.02 15.74
N LYS A 4 34.77 24.80 15.18
CA LYS A 4 35.05 23.67 14.26
C LYS A 4 34.74 22.28 14.86
N ALA A 5 34.67 22.17 16.18
CA ALA A 5 34.21 20.97 16.90
C ALA A 5 32.76 20.61 16.59
N ASP A 6 31.87 21.61 16.51
CA ASP A 6 30.46 21.46 16.15
C ASP A 6 30.32 20.91 14.71
N SER A 7 31.21 21.35 13.81
CA SER A 7 31.28 20.84 12.43
C SER A 7 31.73 19.37 12.35
N LYS A 8 32.65 18.92 13.22
CA LYS A 8 33.06 17.50 13.27
C LYS A 8 31.92 16.62 13.79
N GLN A 9 31.25 17.04 14.85
CA GLN A 9 30.11 16.33 15.41
C GLN A 9 28.93 16.30 14.44
N ALA A 10 28.64 17.41 13.75
CA ALA A 10 27.61 17.45 12.70
C ALA A 10 27.90 16.48 11.54
N LYS A 11 29.18 16.36 11.12
CA LYS A 11 29.59 15.38 10.10
C LYS A 11 29.41 13.95 10.59
N ALA A 12 29.81 13.64 11.82
CA ALA A 12 29.63 12.32 12.42
C ALA A 12 28.13 11.95 12.50
N ASN A 13 27.28 12.86 12.97
CA ASN A 13 25.84 12.67 13.03
C ASN A 13 25.22 12.41 11.64
N LYS A 14 25.72 13.08 10.59
CA LYS A 14 25.27 12.83 9.22
C LYS A 14 25.56 11.40 8.76
N VAL A 15 26.77 10.91 9.04
CA VAL A 15 27.17 9.54 8.68
C VAL A 15 26.35 8.50 9.46
N LEU A 16 26.18 8.71 10.77
CA LEU A 16 25.36 7.82 11.60
C LEU A 16 23.90 7.76 11.12
N ARG A 17 23.32 8.92 10.76
CA ARG A 17 21.96 8.95 10.21
C ARG A 17 21.88 8.23 8.87
N ALA A 18 22.85 8.43 7.97
CA ALA A 18 22.87 7.75 6.68
C ALA A 18 23.02 6.23 6.86
N SER A 19 23.88 5.78 7.77
CA SER A 19 24.04 4.37 8.10
C SER A 19 22.76 3.77 8.71
N ALA A 20 22.08 4.48 9.61
CA ALA A 20 20.81 4.03 10.17
C ALA A 20 19.72 3.90 9.08
N VAL A 21 19.65 4.84 8.13
CA VAL A 21 18.73 4.74 6.99
C VAL A 21 19.06 3.55 6.09
N ALA A 22 20.34 3.30 5.82
CA ALA A 22 20.77 2.14 5.03
C ALA A 22 20.39 0.82 5.73
N ALA A 23 20.62 0.71 7.04
CA ALA A 23 20.26 -0.47 7.81
C ALA A 23 18.73 -0.72 7.81
N LEU A 24 17.92 0.34 7.92
CA LEU A 24 16.46 0.25 7.82
C LEU A 24 15.99 -0.17 6.42
N ALA A 25 16.66 0.31 5.37
CA ALA A 25 16.35 -0.09 4.00
C ALA A 25 16.68 -1.58 3.77
N GLU A 26 17.83 -2.04 4.28
CA GLU A 26 18.21 -3.46 4.21
C GLU A 26 17.25 -4.37 4.98
N SER A 27 16.75 -3.92 6.14
CA SER A 27 15.74 -4.68 6.89
C SER A 27 14.40 -4.69 6.17
N ALA A 28 13.95 -3.56 5.61
CA ALA A 28 12.67 -3.46 4.90
C ALA A 28 12.62 -4.37 3.65
N VAL A 29 13.76 -4.64 3.00
CA VAL A 29 13.83 -5.60 1.88
C VAL A 29 13.70 -7.04 2.35
N ARG A 30 14.14 -7.35 3.57
CA ARG A 30 14.06 -8.70 4.17
C ARG A 30 12.72 -8.97 4.85
N GLU A 31 11.94 -7.94 5.14
CA GLU A 31 10.62 -8.09 5.72
C GLU A 31 9.68 -8.84 4.75
N PRO A 32 8.77 -9.66 5.30
CA PRO A 32 7.76 -10.29 4.47
C PRO A 32 6.90 -9.21 3.78
N PRO A 33 6.37 -9.48 2.57
CA PRO A 33 5.46 -8.57 1.91
C PRO A 33 4.32 -8.15 2.84
N PRO A 34 3.87 -6.89 2.78
CA PRO A 34 2.85 -6.40 3.69
C PRO A 34 1.53 -7.16 3.45
N ASP A 35 0.83 -7.51 4.53
CA ASP A 35 -0.45 -8.24 4.47
C ASP A 35 -1.61 -7.32 4.04
N THR A 36 -1.51 -6.82 2.81
CA THR A 36 -2.53 -5.97 2.19
C THR A 36 -3.36 -6.77 1.20
N TRP A 37 -4.60 -6.34 0.97
CA TRP A 37 -5.47 -6.95 -0.02
C TRP A 37 -4.83 -7.00 -1.41
N SER A 38 -4.17 -5.91 -1.83
CA SER A 38 -3.53 -5.81 -3.15
C SER A 38 -2.36 -6.76 -3.34
N VAL A 39 -1.62 -7.08 -2.27
CA VAL A 39 -0.51 -8.05 -2.31
C VAL A 39 -1.03 -9.49 -2.34
N ARG A 40 -2.13 -9.76 -1.63
CA ARG A 40 -2.74 -11.11 -1.58
C ARG A 40 -3.55 -11.46 -2.82
N MET A 41 -4.16 -10.49 -3.47
CA MET A 41 -5.12 -10.75 -4.54
C MET A 41 -4.48 -10.71 -5.93
N PRO A 42 -4.95 -11.55 -6.86
CA PRO A 42 -4.49 -11.50 -8.24
C PRO A 42 -4.95 -10.21 -8.93
N ALA A 43 -4.27 -9.86 -10.02
CA ALA A 43 -4.70 -8.80 -10.89
C ALA A 43 -6.15 -9.04 -11.37
N TYR A 44 -6.93 -7.96 -11.42
CA TYR A 44 -8.32 -7.97 -11.85
C TYR A 44 -9.25 -8.87 -11.03
N ALA A 45 -8.93 -9.12 -9.76
CA ALA A 45 -9.81 -9.81 -8.82
C ALA A 45 -11.25 -9.25 -8.90
N TYR A 46 -12.23 -10.14 -8.84
CA TYR A 46 -13.66 -9.85 -8.96
C TYR A 46 -14.13 -9.34 -10.33
N THR A 47 -13.33 -9.57 -11.37
CA THR A 47 -13.70 -9.32 -12.76
C THR A 47 -13.49 -10.58 -13.61
N GLN A 48 -14.05 -10.61 -14.83
CA GLN A 48 -13.89 -11.73 -15.76
C GLN A 48 -12.44 -11.94 -16.22
N ALA A 49 -11.61 -10.89 -16.22
CA ALA A 49 -10.21 -10.95 -16.61
C ALA A 49 -9.31 -11.58 -15.53
N CYS A 50 -9.83 -11.90 -14.34
CA CYS A 50 -9.05 -12.53 -13.28
C CYS A 50 -8.52 -13.91 -13.73
N PRO A 51 -7.20 -14.18 -13.55
CA PRO A 51 -6.60 -15.45 -13.91
C PRO A 51 -7.13 -16.62 -13.07
N VAL A 52 -7.60 -16.35 -11.84
CA VAL A 52 -8.12 -17.36 -10.91
C VAL A 52 -9.67 -17.38 -10.99
N PRO A 53 -10.30 -18.44 -11.54
CA PRO A 53 -11.74 -18.48 -11.76
C PRO A 53 -12.58 -18.31 -10.49
N GLY A 54 -12.12 -18.90 -9.37
CA GLY A 54 -12.80 -18.81 -8.07
C GLY A 54 -12.87 -17.39 -7.51
N LEU A 55 -12.00 -16.49 -7.97
CA LEU A 55 -11.93 -15.09 -7.53
C LEU A 55 -12.57 -14.12 -8.53
N ARG A 56 -13.24 -14.61 -9.59
CA ARG A 56 -13.98 -13.76 -10.54
C ARG A 56 -15.29 -13.22 -9.98
N ARG A 57 -15.84 -13.88 -8.97
CA ARG A 57 -17.10 -13.49 -8.31
C ARG A 57 -16.80 -12.67 -7.06
N LEU A 58 -17.57 -11.60 -6.86
CA LEU A 58 -17.50 -10.84 -5.62
C LEU A 58 -17.87 -11.73 -4.42
N PRO A 59 -17.28 -11.47 -3.24
CA PRO A 59 -17.72 -12.11 -2.00
C PRO A 59 -19.20 -11.81 -1.73
N LYS A 60 -19.89 -12.75 -1.09
CA LYS A 60 -21.29 -12.55 -0.69
C LYS A 60 -21.39 -11.30 0.19
N GLY A 61 -22.35 -10.43 -0.12
CA GLY A 61 -22.59 -9.19 0.62
C GLY A 61 -21.80 -7.96 0.15
N VAL A 62 -20.86 -8.11 -0.80
CA VAL A 62 -20.18 -6.96 -1.43
C VAL A 62 -20.97 -6.55 -2.66
N ILE A 63 -21.53 -5.34 -2.64
CA ILE A 63 -22.32 -4.80 -3.75
C ILE A 63 -21.47 -3.80 -4.53
N ARG A 64 -21.55 -3.84 -5.86
CA ARG A 64 -20.80 -2.91 -6.72
C ARG A 64 -21.44 -1.52 -6.63
N TYR A 65 -20.63 -0.47 -6.55
CA TYR A 65 -21.11 0.92 -6.42
C TYR A 65 -22.16 1.31 -7.48
N TYR A 66 -21.95 0.90 -8.73
CA TYR A 66 -22.89 1.17 -9.83
C TYR A 66 -24.17 0.34 -9.75
N GLU A 67 -24.16 -0.83 -9.11
CA GLU A 67 -25.39 -1.60 -8.89
C GLU A 67 -26.29 -0.88 -7.88
N THR A 68 -25.75 -0.30 -6.81
CA THR A 68 -26.54 0.40 -5.79
C THR A 68 -26.90 1.81 -6.20
N VAL A 69 -25.94 2.59 -6.69
CA VAL A 69 -26.14 4.03 -6.92
C VAL A 69 -26.95 4.29 -8.18
N LEU A 70 -26.72 3.56 -9.28
CA LEU A 70 -27.51 3.75 -10.50
C LEU A 70 -28.93 3.17 -10.37
N HIS A 71 -29.13 2.05 -9.68
CA HIS A 71 -30.50 1.57 -9.40
C HIS A 71 -31.26 2.57 -8.55
N ARG A 72 -30.64 3.13 -7.51
CA ARG A 72 -31.31 4.09 -6.62
C ARG A 72 -31.64 5.41 -7.31
N GLN A 73 -30.81 5.83 -8.29
CA GLN A 73 -31.09 7.01 -9.11
C GLN A 73 -32.17 6.77 -10.18
N ARG A 74 -32.30 5.53 -10.68
CA ARG A 74 -33.33 5.13 -11.66
C ARG A 74 -34.65 4.68 -11.02
N ALA A 75 -34.65 4.42 -9.71
CA ALA A 75 -35.87 4.09 -8.99
C ALA A 75 -36.83 5.30 -9.05
N PRO A 76 -38.11 5.10 -9.42
CA PRO A 76 -39.09 6.17 -9.34
C PRO A 76 -39.14 6.67 -7.90
N ARG A 77 -38.93 7.98 -7.71
CA ARG A 77 -39.18 8.64 -6.43
C ARG A 77 -40.69 8.67 -6.25
N VAL A 78 -41.21 7.74 -5.47
CA VAL A 78 -42.57 7.77 -4.91
C VAL A 78 -42.67 8.89 -3.89
#